data_AF-A0A966A4A1-F1
#
_entry.id   AF-A0A966A4A1-F1
#
_cell.length_a   1.000
_cell.length_b   1.000
_cell.length_c   1.000
_cell.angle_alpha   90.00
_cell.angle_beta   90.00
_cell.angle_gamma   90.00
#
_symmetry.space_group_name_H-M   'P 1'
#
loop_
_entity.id
_entity.type
_entity.pdbx_description
1 polymer ?
#
loop_
_entity_poly.entity_id
_entity_poly.type
_entity_poly.pdbx_seq_one_letter_code
_entity_poly.pdbx_strand_id
1 'polypeptide(L)'
;ADFHELREQRTQTDSDILDFSASLDEQELTRDFRFTTMVNPGEHVFPFRHVLLHFFNHQTHHRGQVTTLIKQAGYEPGGTDLMWLPGVEQ
;
A
#
# COMPACT_ATOMS: atom_id res chain seq x y z
N ALA A 1 -4.16 3.57 19.99
CA ALA A 1 -4.02 4.76 19.16
C ALA A 1 -5.38 5.36 18.87
N ASP A 2 -5.48 6.69 18.91
CA ASP A 2 -6.66 7.42 18.43
C ASP A 2 -6.49 7.83 16.95
N PHE A 3 -7.50 8.50 16.38
CA PHE A 3 -7.44 8.90 14.97
C PHE A 3 -6.33 9.91 14.68
N HIS A 4 -6.03 10.82 15.61
CA HIS A 4 -4.99 11.83 15.43
C HIS A 4 -3.62 11.18 15.38
N GLU A 5 -3.33 10.31 16.35
CA GLU A 5 -2.10 9.53 16.41
C GLU A 5 -1.93 8.69 15.14
N LEU A 6 -2.97 7.97 14.70
CA LEU A 6 -2.91 7.17 13.47
C LEU A 6 -2.67 8.02 12.22
N ARG A 7 -3.20 9.25 12.18
CA ARG A 7 -2.99 10.17 11.06
C ARG A 7 -1.54 10.66 11.01
N GLU A 8 -0.95 11.01 12.15
CA GLU A 8 0.47 11.39 12.22
C GLU A 8 1.37 10.24 11.78
N GLN A 9 1.10 9.03 12.26
CA GLN A 9 1.83 7.83 11.86
C GLN A 9 1.68 7.54 10.36
N ARG A 10 0.49 7.78 9.78
CA ARG A 10 0.26 7.66 8.34
C ARG A 10 1.14 8.63 7.55
N THR A 11 1.22 9.89 7.97
CA THR A 11 2.10 10.88 7.31
C THR A 11 3.57 10.47 7.35
N GLN A 12 4.06 9.97 8.49
CA GLN A 12 5.42 9.45 8.55
C GLN A 12 5.62 8.24 7.63
N THR A 13 4.67 7.30 7.65
CA THR A 13 4.71 6.11 6.78
C THR A 13 4.67 6.47 5.30
N ASP A 14 3.94 7.52 4.91
CA ASP A 14 3.93 8.04 3.54
C ASP A 14 5.31 8.56 3.13
N SER A 15 5.98 9.31 4.02
CA SER A 15 7.36 9.77 3.79
C SER A 15 8.31 8.59 3.60
N ASP A 16 8.24 7.59 4.49
CA ASP A 16 9.11 6.43 4.44
C ASP A 16 8.91 5.63 3.13
N ILE A 17 7.66 5.50 2.66
CA ILE A 17 7.36 4.84 1.38
C ILE A 17 7.92 5.65 0.20
N LEU A 18 7.82 6.98 0.22
CA LEU A 18 8.36 7.84 -0.82
C LEU A 18 9.89 7.74 -0.89
N ASP A 19 10.57 7.84 0.26
CA ASP A 19 12.02 7.73 0.34
C ASP A 19 12.51 6.34 -0.11
N PHE A 20 11.83 5.29 0.36
CA PHE A 20 12.10 3.92 -0.08
C PHE A 20 11.91 3.79 -1.60
N SER A 21 10.79 4.28 -2.14
CA SER A 21 10.48 4.18 -3.58
C SER A 21 11.51 4.94 -4.42
N ALA A 22 11.99 6.09 -3.94
CA ALA A 22 13.03 6.88 -4.60
C ALA A 22 14.41 6.19 -4.60
N SER A 23 14.65 5.27 -3.67
CA SER A 23 15.91 4.50 -3.60
C SER A 23 15.95 3.28 -4.54
N LEU A 24 14.81 2.90 -5.14
CA LEU A 24 14.73 1.70 -5.97
C LEU A 24 15.29 1.94 -7.37
N ASP A 25 16.08 0.98 -7.86
CA ASP A 25 16.51 0.89 -9.25
C ASP A 25 16.02 -0.41 -9.92
N GLU A 26 16.28 -0.55 -11.22
CA GLU A 26 15.86 -1.73 -11.98
C GLU A 26 16.46 -3.03 -11.45
N GLN A 27 17.68 -3.00 -10.91
CA GLN A 27 18.32 -4.20 -10.38
C GLN A 27 17.61 -4.66 -9.11
N GLU A 28 17.30 -3.73 -8.20
CA GLU A 28 16.53 -4.00 -6.98
C GLU A 28 15.16 -4.62 -7.31
N LEU A 29 14.46 -4.15 -8.35
CA LEU A 29 13.15 -4.70 -8.71
C LEU A 29 13.19 -6.17 -9.20
N THR A 30 14.34 -6.62 -9.69
CA THR A 30 14.52 -7.98 -10.22
C THR A 30 15.02 -8.98 -9.20
N ARG A 31 15.54 -8.53 -8.05
CA ARG A 31 16.10 -9.43 -7.03
C ARG A 31 15.04 -10.33 -6.40
N ASP A 32 15.50 -11.42 -5.80
CA ASP A 32 14.67 -12.26 -4.96
C ASP A 32 14.40 -11.59 -3.60
N PHE A 33 13.17 -11.73 -3.13
CA PHE A 33 12.77 -11.39 -1.77
C PHE A 33 12.43 -12.68 -1.02
N ARG A 34 13.13 -12.89 0.10
CA ARG A 34 13.05 -14.10 0.92
C ARG A 34 12.46 -13.75 2.27
N PHE A 35 11.44 -14.48 2.69
CA PHE A 35 10.83 -14.30 4.01
C PHE A 35 10.24 -15.59 4.55
N THR A 36 10.03 -15.63 5.86
CA THR A 36 9.35 -16.72 6.55
C THR A 36 8.13 -16.15 7.24
N THR A 37 6.98 -16.84 7.14
CA THR A 37 5.76 -16.43 7.83
C THR A 37 5.50 -17.32 9.04
N MET A 38 4.77 -16.79 10.03
CA MET A 38 4.29 -17.61 11.16
C MET A 38 3.12 -18.53 10.77
N VAL A 39 2.36 -18.17 9.73
CA VAL A 39 1.13 -18.89 9.31
C VAL A 39 1.46 -20.12 8.45
N ASN A 40 2.46 -20.01 7.57
CA ASN A 40 2.96 -21.11 6.77
C ASN A 40 4.50 -21.17 6.92
N PRO A 41 5.00 -21.89 7.95
CA PRO A 41 6.42 -22.00 8.22
C PRO A 41 7.18 -22.63 7.04
N GLY A 42 8.24 -21.96 6.61
CA GLY A 42 9.04 -22.32 5.43
C GLY A 42 9.61 -21.06 4.78
N GLU A 43 10.73 -21.18 4.07
CA GLU A 43 11.27 -20.07 3.28
C GLU A 43 10.38 -19.85 2.05
N HIS A 44 9.89 -18.63 1.90
CA HIS A 44 9.16 -18.17 0.72
C HIS A 44 10.05 -17.26 -0.10
N VAL A 45 10.12 -17.50 -1.41
CA VAL A 45 10.94 -16.72 -2.33
C VAL A 45 10.06 -16.17 -3.45
N PHE A 46 10.05 -14.85 -3.62
CA PHE A 46 9.31 -14.17 -4.68
C PHE A 46 10.17 -13.09 -5.34
N PRO A 47 10.02 -12.80 -6.64
CA PRO A 47 10.67 -11.65 -7.24
C PRO A 47 10.17 -10.36 -6.60
N PHE A 48 11.07 -9.45 -6.23
CA PHE A 48 10.76 -8.29 -5.39
C PHE A 48 9.67 -7.39 -5.98
N ARG A 49 9.64 -7.19 -7.31
CA ARG A 49 8.54 -6.50 -8.00
C ARG A 49 7.14 -7.01 -7.67
N HIS A 50 6.96 -8.32 -7.48
CA HIS A 50 5.65 -8.88 -7.14
C HIS A 50 5.27 -8.57 -5.69
N VAL A 51 6.25 -8.53 -4.79
CA VAL A 51 6.04 -8.12 -3.39
C VAL A 51 5.62 -6.65 -3.32
N LEU A 52 6.27 -5.78 -4.10
CA LEU A 52 5.90 -4.37 -4.19
C LEU A 52 4.50 -4.16 -4.79
N LEU A 53 4.18 -4.86 -5.89
CA LEU A 53 2.84 -4.83 -6.47
C LEU A 53 1.79 -5.29 -5.46
N HIS A 54 2.08 -6.38 -4.74
CA HIS A 54 1.21 -6.89 -3.68
C HIS A 54 1.01 -5.85 -2.58
N PHE A 55 2.07 -5.18 -2.11
CA PHE A 55 2.01 -4.16 -1.07
C PHE A 55 1.03 -3.02 -1.42
N PHE A 56 1.17 -2.41 -2.60
CA PHE A 56 0.26 -1.34 -3.04
C PHE A 56 -1.16 -1.85 -3.33
N ASN A 57 -1.28 -3.06 -3.89
CA ASN A 57 -2.60 -3.67 -4.11
C ASN A 57 -3.32 -3.96 -2.78
N HIS A 58 -2.60 -4.36 -1.73
CA HIS A 58 -3.16 -4.57 -0.40
C HIS A 58 -3.70 -3.27 0.20
N GLN A 59 -3.03 -2.14 -0.02
CA GLN A 59 -3.53 -0.83 0.40
C GLN A 59 -4.85 -0.48 -0.31
N THR A 60 -4.93 -0.73 -1.62
CA THR A 60 -6.17 -0.52 -2.39
C THR A 60 -7.30 -1.42 -1.90
N HIS A 61 -7.01 -2.70 -1.59
CA HIS A 61 -7.98 -3.63 -1.03
C HIS A 61 -8.58 -3.11 0.30
N HIS A 62 -7.74 -2.70 1.25
CA HIS A 62 -8.23 -2.17 2.53
C HIS A 62 -8.93 -0.82 2.39
N ARG A 63 -8.47 0.05 1.48
CA ARG A 63 -9.19 1.30 1.17
C ARG A 63 -10.59 1.01 0.63
N GLY A 64 -10.77 -0.04 -0.17
CA GLY A 64 -12.09 -0.51 -0.62
C GLY A 64 -13.04 -0.93 0.51
N GLN A 65 -12.50 -1.52 1.59
CA GLN A 65 -13.29 -1.84 2.78
C GLN A 65 -13.77 -0.55 3.47
N VAL A 66 -12.90 0.46 3.59
CA VAL A 66 -13.23 1.75 4.20
C VAL A 66 -14.25 2.53 3.36
N THR A 67 -14.09 2.58 2.04
CA THR A 67 -15.03 3.29 1.15
C THR A 67 -16.43 2.68 1.21
N THR A 68 -16.52 1.35 1.37
CA THR A 68 -17.78 0.65 1.62
C THR A 68 -18.45 1.14 2.91
N LEU A 69 -17.70 1.24 4.02
CA LEU A 69 -18.22 1.72 5.30
C LEU A 69 -18.66 3.19 5.24
N ILE A 70 -17.89 4.05 4.57
CA ILE A 70 -18.24 5.46 4.34
C ILE A 70 -19.57 5.57 3.59
N LYS A 71 -19.74 4.76 2.54
CA LYS A 71 -20.97 4.69 1.75
C LYS A 71 -22.16 4.21 2.58
N GLN A 72 -21.98 3.17 3.40
CA GLN A 72 -23.01 2.66 4.32
C GLN A 72 -23.44 3.69 5.37
N ALA A 73 -22.53 4.59 5.77
CA ALA A 73 -22.83 5.70 6.66
C ALA A 73 -23.56 6.88 5.97
N GLY A 74 -23.87 6.77 4.67
CA GLY A 74 -24.60 7.79 3.90
C GLY A 74 -23.71 8.89 3.31
N TYR A 75 -22.38 8.73 3.35
CA TYR A 75 -21.44 9.69 2.77
C TYR A 75 -20.89 9.19 1.42
N GLU A 76 -20.49 10.12 0.56
CA GLU A 76 -19.80 9.81 -0.69
C GLU A 76 -18.27 9.85 -0.50
N PRO A 77 -17.54 8.72 -0.69
CA PRO A 77 -16.09 8.68 -0.51
C PRO A 77 -15.28 9.35 -1.63
N GLY A 78 -15.93 9.76 -2.73
CA GLY A 78 -15.26 10.30 -3.93
C GLY A 78 -14.79 9.21 -4.90
N GLY A 79 -14.09 9.63 -5.96
CA GLY A 79 -13.53 8.73 -6.96
C GLY A 79 -12.36 7.90 -6.40
N THR A 80 -12.37 6.60 -6.64
CA THR A 80 -11.34 5.67 -6.16
C THR A 80 -10.55 5.01 -7.30
N ASP A 81 -10.97 5.21 -8.54
CA ASP A 81 -10.29 4.66 -9.70
C ASP A 81 -8.95 5.36 -9.89
N LEU A 82 -7.95 4.60 -10.32
CA LEU A 82 -6.58 5.09 -10.50
C LEU A 82 -6.52 6.35 -11.37
N MET A 83 -7.35 6.41 -12.41
CA MET A 83 -7.41 7.53 -13.35
C MET A 83 -7.87 8.85 -12.70
N TRP A 84 -8.51 8.80 -11.53
CA TRP A 84 -9.02 9.96 -10.80
C TRP A 84 -8.24 10.27 -9.52
N LEU A 85 -7.08 9.62 -9.33
CA LEU A 85 -6.24 9.90 -8.17
C LEU A 85 -5.41 11.19 -8.41
N PRO A 86 -5.19 12.00 -7.35
CA PRO A 86 -4.31 13.15 -7.42
C PRO A 86 -2.92 12.77 -7.93
N GLY A 87 -2.43 13.46 -8.95
CA GLY A 87 -1.14 13.20 -9.60
C GLY A 87 -1.18 12.20 -10.76
N VAL A 88 -2.33 11.54 -11.01
CA VAL A 88 -2.60 10.77 -12.23
C VAL A 88 -3.47 11.55 -13.21
N GLU A 89 -4.45 12.31 -12.69
CA GLU A 89 -5.17 13.31 -13.48
C GLU A 89 -4.22 14.41 -13.97
N GLN A 90 -4.21 14.65 -15.29
CA GLN A 90 -3.53 15.78 -15.93
C GLN A 90 -4.45 17.00 -16.00
#